data_AF-A0A6J6WUK4-F1
#
_entry.id   AF-A0A6J6WUK4-F1
#
_cell.length_a   1.000
_cell.length_b   1.000
_cell.length_c   1.000
_cell.angle_alpha   90.00
_cell.angle_beta   90.00
_cell.angle_gamma   90.00
#
_symmetry.space_group_name_H-M   'P 1'
#
loop_
_entity.id
_entity.type
_entity.pdbx_description
1 polymer ?
#
loop_
_entity_poly.entity_id
_entity_poly.type
_entity_poly.pdbx_seq_one_letter_code
_entity_poly.pdbx_strand_id
1 'polypeptide(L)'
;MLDPITEAERAMMERAKARHGSLGAMVFSGMLGLEKILGRKPKDEGAVIWEASGEPEDIDADGISIALDDETQVVSHPNSQREPRRIRKRRSGTTTD
;
A
#
# COMPACT_ATOMS: atom_id res chain seq x y z
N MET A 1 32.34 4.39 9.05
CA MET A 1 31.59 5.62 9.34
C MET A 1 30.14 5.28 9.05
N LEU A 2 29.25 5.27 10.05
CA LEU A 2 27.82 4.98 9.82
C LEU A 2 27.22 6.20 9.13
N ASP A 3 26.70 6.02 7.92
CA ASP A 3 26.05 7.12 7.21
C ASP A 3 24.80 7.57 7.97
N PRO A 4 24.60 8.90 8.13
CA PRO A 4 23.45 9.43 8.83
C PRO A 4 22.15 8.96 8.16
N ILE A 5 21.12 8.73 8.98
CA ILE A 5 19.78 8.39 8.48
C ILE A 5 19.30 9.53 7.57
N THR A 6 18.85 9.18 6.37
CA THR A 6 18.38 10.17 5.38
C THR A 6 16.97 10.66 5.73
N GLU A 7 16.55 11.78 5.14
CA GLU A 7 15.21 12.32 5.39
C GLU A 7 14.10 11.39 4.86
N ALA A 8 14.34 10.72 3.73
CA ALA A 8 13.45 9.71 3.18
C ALA A 8 13.29 8.50 4.13
N GLU A 9 14.39 8.03 4.73
CA GLU A 9 14.36 6.93 5.70
C GLU A 9 13.55 7.30 6.96
N ARG A 10 13.65 8.55 7.43
CA ARG A 10 12.82 9.05 8.55
C ARG A 10 11.34 9.06 8.18
N ALA A 11 10.99 9.57 7.00
CA ALA A 11 9.60 9.61 6.54
C ALA A 11 9.01 8.19 6.41
N MET A 12 9.79 7.21 5.93
CA MET A 12 9.38 5.81 5.87
C MET A 12 9.20 5.19 7.27
N MET A 13 10.10 5.48 8.21
CA MET A 13 9.99 5.02 9.59
C MET A 13 8.73 5.55 10.28
N GLU A 14 8.42 6.85 10.12
CA GLU A 14 7.19 7.44 10.66
C GLU A 14 5.94 6.84 10.03
N ARG A 15 5.97 6.52 8.72
CA ARG A 15 4.88 5.81 8.05
C ARG A 15 4.69 4.39 8.58
N ALA A 16 5.78 3.65 8.81
CA ALA A 16 5.73 2.32 9.39
C ALA A 16 5.15 2.37 10.82
N LYS A 17 5.55 3.37 11.60
CA LYS A 17 5.01 3.63 12.95
C LYS A 17 3.53 3.99 12.93
N ALA A 18 3.09 4.84 12.01
CA ALA A 18 1.69 5.23 11.89
C ALA A 18 0.78 4.05 11.50
N ARG A 19 1.28 3.10 10.68
CA ARG A 19 0.49 1.97 10.18
C ARG A 19 0.56 0.72 11.08
N HIS A 20 1.70 0.49 11.73
CA HIS A 20 1.98 -0.76 12.45
C HIS A 20 2.54 -0.54 13.88
N GLY A 21 2.49 0.70 14.38
CA GLY A 21 2.98 1.04 15.72
C GLY A 21 4.50 0.89 15.87
N SER A 22 4.96 0.82 17.11
CA SER A 22 6.38 0.69 17.45
C SER A 22 7.03 -0.57 16.87
N LEU A 23 6.27 -1.68 16.75
CA LEU A 23 6.76 -2.92 16.15
C LEU A 23 7.16 -2.73 14.68
N GLY A 24 6.37 -1.99 13.91
CA GLY A 24 6.69 -1.66 12.52
C GLY A 24 7.96 -0.81 12.38
N ALA A 25 8.16 0.15 13.28
CA ALA A 25 9.36 0.99 13.28
C ALA A 25 10.64 0.20 13.61
N MET A 26 10.54 -0.77 14.54
CA MET A 26 11.66 -1.67 14.87
C MET A 26 12.04 -2.57 13.69
N VAL A 27 11.04 -3.18 13.04
CA VAL A 27 11.29 -4.04 11.87
C VAL A 27 11.91 -3.24 10.73
N PHE A 28 11.38 -2.04 10.43
CA PHE A 28 11.95 -1.14 9.42
C PHE A 28 13.41 -0.80 9.73
N SER A 29 13.71 -0.40 10.96
CA SER A 29 15.08 -0.08 11.40
C SER A 29 16.04 -1.26 11.25
N GLY A 30 15.58 -2.47 11.56
CA GLY A 30 16.37 -3.70 11.38
C GLY A 30 16.67 -3.99 9.91
N MET A 31 15.67 -3.88 9.04
CA MET A 31 15.84 -4.07 7.60
C MET A 31 16.76 -3.00 6.99
N LEU A 32 16.64 -1.75 7.44
CA LEU A 32 17.48 -0.64 6.99
C LEU A 32 18.95 -0.83 7.38
N GLY A 33 19.21 -1.30 8.61
CA GLY A 33 20.55 -1.64 9.07
C GLY A 33 21.18 -2.77 8.25
N LEU A 34 20.40 -3.81 7.93
CA LEU A 34 20.85 -4.90 7.07
C LEU A 34 21.14 -4.43 5.64
N GLU A 35 20.30 -3.57 5.07
CA GLU A 35 20.50 -3.02 3.72
C GLU A 35 21.77 -2.18 3.61
N LYS A 36 22.08 -1.37 4.64
CA LYS A 36 23.33 -0.58 4.72
C LYS A 36 24.58 -1.46 4.83
N ILE A 37 24.50 -2.56 5.59
CA ILE A 37 25.64 -3.49 5.76
C ILE A 37 25.87 -4.34 4.50
N LEU A 38 24.80 -4.82 3.87
CA LEU A 38 24.88 -5.70 2.70
C LEU A 38 25.18 -4.93 1.40
N GLY A 39 25.26 -3.60 1.45
CA GLY A 39 25.65 -2.75 0.31
C GLY A 39 24.72 -2.91 -0.89
N ARG A 40 23.41 -3.08 -0.66
CA ARG A 40 22.47 -3.30 -1.75
C ARG A 40 22.40 -2.04 -2.62
N LYS A 41 22.50 -2.20 -3.94
CA LYS A 41 22.30 -1.10 -4.90
C LYS A 41 20.99 -0.40 -4.54
N PRO A 42 20.98 0.95 -4.36
CA PRO A 42 19.76 1.70 -4.13
C PRO A 42 18.72 1.26 -5.16
N LYS A 43 17.53 0.88 -4.70
CA LYS A 43 16.44 0.60 -5.63
C LYS A 43 16.19 1.90 -6.36
N ASP A 44 16.50 1.95 -7.66
CA ASP A 44 16.13 3.07 -8.50
C ASP A 44 14.61 3.22 -8.37
N GLU A 45 14.15 4.22 -7.62
CA GLU A 45 12.74 4.60 -7.50
C GLU A 45 12.28 5.30 -8.79
N GLY A 46 12.72 4.80 -9.94
CA GLY A 46 12.06 5.10 -11.20
C GLY A 46 10.67 4.52 -11.07
N ALA A 47 9.69 5.37 -10.75
CA ALA A 47 8.30 5.03 -10.92
C ALA A 47 8.20 4.48 -12.34
N VAL A 48 7.92 3.18 -12.46
CA VAL A 48 7.55 2.61 -13.75
C VAL A 48 6.18 3.21 -14.02
N ILE A 49 6.17 4.38 -14.65
CA ILE A 49 4.96 5.01 -15.15
C ILE A 49 4.53 4.11 -16.30
N TRP A 50 3.68 3.14 -15.97
CA TRP A 50 2.87 2.49 -16.98
C TRP A 50 1.90 3.56 -17.47
N GLU A 51 2.12 4.05 -18.69
CA GLU A 51 1.08 4.74 -19.43
C GLU A 51 -0.05 3.73 -19.61
N ALA A 52 -1.00 3.74 -18.68
CA ALA A 52 -2.28 3.11 -18.91
C ALA A 52 -2.90 3.84 -20.10
N SER A 53 -2.92 3.17 -21.24
CA SER A 53 -3.47 3.70 -22.48
C SER A 53 -4.98 3.87 -22.31
N GLY A 54 -5.44 5.10 -22.06
CA GLY A 54 -6.85 5.49 -22.17
C GLY A 54 -7.58 5.79 -20.85
N GLU A 55 -8.80 6.34 -20.99
CA GLU A 55 -9.79 6.44 -19.92
C GLU A 55 -10.05 5.02 -19.37
N PRO A 56 -10.07 4.81 -18.04
CA PRO A 56 -10.39 3.51 -17.48
C PRO A 56 -11.76 3.05 -17.98
N GLU A 57 -11.85 1.81 -18.47
CA GLU A 57 -13.12 1.18 -18.83
C GLU A 57 -14.03 1.09 -17.60
N ASP A 58 -15.34 1.24 -17.81
CA ASP A 58 -16.32 1.22 -16.73
C ASP A 58 -16.58 -0.23 -16.31
N ILE A 59 -15.75 -0.76 -15.40
CA ILE A 59 -15.88 -2.14 -14.91
C ILE A 59 -17.25 -2.39 -14.25
N ASP A 60 -17.93 -1.37 -13.75
CA ASP A 60 -19.27 -1.50 -13.17
C ASP A 60 -20.33 -1.73 -14.27
N ALA A 61 -20.13 -1.20 -15.48
CA ALA A 61 -21.02 -1.38 -16.63
C ALA A 61 -20.60 -2.54 -17.56
N ASP A 62 -19.31 -2.65 -17.87
CA ASP A 62 -18.72 -3.52 -18.89
C ASP A 62 -18.25 -4.88 -18.33
N GLY A 63 -17.94 -4.93 -17.03
CA GLY A 63 -17.45 -6.14 -16.35
C GLY A 63 -16.02 -6.56 -16.73
N ILE A 64 -15.63 -7.78 -16.38
CA ILE A 64 -14.31 -8.36 -16.70
C ILE A 64 -14.55 -9.64 -17.52
N SER A 65 -14.05 -9.68 -18.75
CA SER A 65 -14.17 -10.85 -19.64
C SER A 65 -12.83 -11.57 -19.78
N ILE A 66 -12.84 -12.89 -19.60
CA ILE A 66 -11.67 -13.76 -19.78
C ILE A 66 -12.09 -14.93 -20.66
N ALA A 67 -11.39 -15.16 -21.78
CA ALA A 67 -11.60 -16.34 -22.60
C ALA A 67 -11.06 -17.57 -21.86
N LEU A 68 -11.92 -18.57 -21.68
CA LEU A 68 -11.57 -19.83 -21.04
C LEU A 68 -11.37 -20.92 -22.10
N ASP A 69 -10.37 -21.76 -21.90
CA ASP A 69 -10.18 -23.00 -22.65
C ASP A 69 -10.65 -24.21 -21.82
N ASP A 70 -10.69 -25.38 -22.45
CA ASP A 70 -11.23 -26.62 -21.85
C ASP A 70 -10.41 -27.12 -20.64
N GLU A 71 -9.19 -26.61 -20.44
CA GLU A 71 -8.30 -26.98 -19.33
C GLU A 71 -8.35 -25.97 -18.17
N THR A 72 -9.02 -24.82 -18.34
CA THR A 72 -8.98 -23.71 -17.39
C THR A 72 -10.30 -23.53 -16.64
N GLN A 73 -10.27 -23.73 -15.32
CA GLN A 73 -11.41 -23.49 -14.44
C GLN A 73 -11.23 -22.24 -13.57
N VAL A 74 -12.18 -21.30 -13.66
CA VAL A 74 -12.27 -20.14 -12.77
C VAL A 74 -13.31 -20.40 -11.69
N VAL A 75 -12.89 -20.35 -10.42
CA VAL A 75 -13.78 -20.51 -9.26
C VAL A 75 -13.76 -19.23 -8.43
N SER A 76 -14.85 -18.47 -8.47
CA SER A 76 -15.05 -17.39 -7.50
C SER A 76 -15.58 -17.99 -6.19
N HIS A 77 -14.83 -17.83 -5.10
CA HIS A 77 -15.39 -18.09 -3.78
C HIS A 77 -16.42 -16.99 -3.51
N PRO A 78 -17.70 -17.31 -3.26
CA PRO A 78 -18.71 -16.30 -2.97
C PRO A 78 -18.26 -15.54 -1.72
N ASN A 79 -17.80 -14.31 -1.92
CA ASN A 79 -17.36 -13.48 -0.83
C ASN A 79 -18.59 -13.18 0.04
N SER A 80 -18.51 -13.51 1.33
CA SER A 80 -19.59 -13.22 2.26
C SER A 80 -19.98 -11.75 2.13
N GLN A 81 -21.27 -11.48 2.05
CA GLN A 81 -21.81 -10.14 1.87
C GLN A 81 -21.10 -9.18 2.82
N ARG A 82 -20.31 -8.24 2.28
CA ARG A 82 -19.67 -7.21 3.11
C ARG A 82 -20.79 -6.34 3.66
N GLU A 83 -21.05 -6.44 4.96
CA GLU A 83 -21.99 -5.53 5.60
C GLU A 83 -21.55 -4.08 5.31
N PRO A 84 -22.49 -3.20 4.92
CA PRO A 84 -22.17 -1.82 4.61
C PRO A 84 -21.64 -1.12 5.87
N ARG A 85 -20.36 -0.73 5.82
CA ARG A 85 -19.69 -0.03 6.93
C ARG A 85 -20.36 1.33 7.17
N ARG A 86 -21.16 1.44 8.24
CA ARG A 86 -21.74 2.72 8.68
C ARG A 86 -20.65 3.66 9.21
N ILE A 87 -20.33 4.70 8.45
CA ILE A 87 -19.44 5.78 8.89
C ILE A 87 -20.28 6.84 9.62
N ARG A 88 -20.07 7.02 10.92
CA ARG A 88 -20.67 8.11 11.70
C ARG A 88 -19.72 9.32 11.69
N LYS A 89 -20.13 10.44 11.07
CA LYS A 89 -19.40 11.71 11.19
C LYS A 89 -19.33 12.13 12.67
N ARG A 90 -18.12 12.31 13.20
CA ARG A 90 -17.90 12.93 14.51
C ARG A 90 -18.15 14.43 14.34
N ARG A 91 -19.06 15.02 15.13
CA ARG A 91 -19.16 16.48 15.21
C ARG A 91 -17.91 16.96 15.96
N SER A 92 -17.11 17.81 15.31
CA SER A 92 -16.11 18.62 16.00
C SER A 92 -16.86 19.55 16.95
N GLY A 93 -16.65 19.38 18.25
CA GLY A 93 -17.15 20.33 19.24
C GLY A 93 -16.49 21.68 19.00
N THR A 94 -17.30 22.70 18.77
CA THR A 94 -16.88 24.10 18.79
C THR A 94 -16.55 24.43 20.23
N THR A 95 -15.26 24.51 20.57
CA THR A 95 -14.79 25.18 21.78
C THR A 95 -14.87 26.69 21.49
N THR A 96 -15.81 27.37 22.14
CA THR A 96 -15.88 28.83 22.16
C THR A 96 -15.63 29.27 23.61
N ASP A 97 -14.62 30.14 23.75
CA ASP A 97 -14.18 30.99 24.87
C ASP A 97 -14.33 30.48 26.32
#